data_AF-A0A940QZL5-F1
#
_entry.id   AF-A0A940QZL5-F1
#
_cell.length_a   1.000
_cell.length_b   1.000
_cell.length_c   1.000
_cell.angle_alpha   90.00
_cell.angle_beta   90.00
_cell.angle_gamma   90.00
#
_symmetry.space_group_name_H-M   'P 1'
#
loop_
_entity.id
_entity.type
_entity.pdbx_description
1 polymer ?
#
loop_
_entity_poly.entity_id
_entity_poly.type
_entity_poly.pdbx_seq_one_letter_code
_entity_poly.pdbx_strand_id
1 'polypeptide(L)'
;CIHDSLDTEKAIREILKEDLSGFLGLTHTEAEVLRHKRKGWLSKEIAAVMKCKLATVTSHLRNIYRKLGVNNQMEAIYLVFPPSWK
;
A
#
# COMPACT_ATOMS: atom_id res chain seq x y z
N CYS A 1 20.19 19.80 21.79
CA CYS A 1 20.33 18.50 21.10
C CYS A 1 19.08 18.30 20.25
N ILE A 2 19.21 18.34 18.93
CA ILE A 2 18.10 18.50 17.97
C ILE A 2 17.64 17.14 17.44
N HIS A 3 17.50 16.16 18.34
CA HIS A 3 17.15 14.77 18.01
C HIS A 3 15.66 14.45 18.28
N ASP A 4 14.77 15.44 18.23
CA ASP A 4 13.32 15.24 18.50
C ASP A 4 12.42 15.56 17.27
N SER A 5 12.86 16.44 16.36
CA SER A 5 12.03 16.86 15.22
C SER A 5 11.86 15.77 14.14
N LEU A 6 12.83 14.86 14.00
CA LEU A 6 12.79 13.82 12.96
C LEU A 6 11.75 12.73 13.25
N ASP A 7 11.46 12.45 14.53
CA ASP A 7 10.40 11.53 14.94
C ASP A 7 9.01 12.12 14.71
N THR A 8 8.86 13.43 14.86
CA THR A 8 7.57 14.11 14.66
C THR A 8 7.16 14.10 13.18
N GLU A 9 8.07 14.46 12.27
CA GLU A 9 7.79 14.42 10.82
C GLU A 9 7.58 12.99 10.30
N LYS A 10 8.35 12.03 10.82
CA LYS A 10 8.21 10.63 10.48
C LYS A 10 6.88 10.07 11.00
N ALA A 11 6.49 10.39 12.24
CA ALA A 11 5.22 10.00 12.81
C ALA A 11 4.03 10.63 12.06
N ILE A 12 4.09 11.91 11.70
CA ILE A 12 3.06 12.58 10.89
C ILE A 12 2.92 11.90 9.53
N ARG A 13 4.04 11.56 8.87
CA ARG A 13 4.03 10.80 7.61
C ARG A 13 3.45 9.40 7.75
N GLU A 14 3.71 8.74 8.88
CA GLU A 14 3.18 7.40 9.16
C GLU A 14 1.67 7.46 9.44
N ILE A 15 1.20 8.46 10.21
CA ILE A 15 -0.21 8.72 10.51
C ILE A 15 -0.99 9.05 9.23
N LEU A 16 -0.48 9.94 8.38
CA LEU A 16 -1.13 10.29 7.11
C LEU A 16 -1.19 9.10 6.13
N LYS A 17 -0.25 8.16 6.22
CA LYS A 17 -0.22 6.95 5.40
C LYS A 17 -1.32 5.96 5.74
N GLU A 18 -1.64 5.83 7.03
CA GLU A 18 -2.70 4.95 7.52
C GLU A 18 -4.07 5.47 7.07
N ASP A 19 -4.28 6.79 7.15
CA ASP A 19 -5.55 7.44 6.81
C ASP A 19 -5.83 7.51 5.30
N LEU A 20 -4.76 7.53 4.48
CA LEU A 20 -4.86 7.51 3.01
C LEU A 20 -5.60 6.27 2.49
N SER A 21 -5.51 5.15 3.22
CA SER A 21 -6.24 3.93 2.86
C SER A 21 -7.75 4.11 2.93
N GLY A 22 -8.25 4.83 3.94
CA GLY A 22 -9.66 5.21 4.07
C GLY A 22 -10.09 6.19 2.97
N PHE A 23 -9.22 7.17 2.64
CA PHE A 23 -9.47 8.14 1.56
C PHE A 23 -9.56 7.49 0.17
N LEU A 24 -8.81 6.42 -0.07
CA LEU A 24 -8.81 5.65 -1.32
C LEU A 24 -9.90 4.57 -1.37
N GLY A 25 -10.72 4.44 -0.32
CA GLY A 25 -11.75 3.40 -0.20
C GLY A 25 -11.19 1.98 -0.06
N LEU A 26 -9.90 1.84 0.25
CA LEU A 26 -9.26 0.55 0.48
C LEU A 26 -9.52 0.08 1.91
N THR A 27 -9.75 -1.20 2.07
CA THR A 27 -9.73 -1.84 3.40
C THR A 27 -8.29 -1.93 3.91
N HIS A 28 -8.12 -2.11 5.22
CA HIS A 28 -6.81 -2.30 5.82
C HIS A 28 -5.99 -3.42 5.13
N THR A 29 -6.62 -4.57 4.89
CA THR A 29 -5.99 -5.71 4.20
C THR A 29 -5.60 -5.38 2.75
N GLU A 30 -6.43 -4.63 2.02
CA GLU A 30 -6.11 -4.21 0.65
C GLU A 30 -4.94 -3.22 0.61
N ALA A 31 -4.91 -2.27 1.54
CA ALA A 31 -3.80 -1.34 1.68
C ALA A 31 -2.50 -2.07 2.02
N GLU A 32 -2.55 -3.07 2.89
CA GLU A 32 -1.40 -3.91 3.25
C GLU A 32 -0.86 -4.69 2.05
N VAL A 33 -1.74 -5.36 1.28
CA VAL A 33 -1.37 -6.03 0.02
C VAL A 33 -0.71 -5.05 -0.95
N LEU A 34 -1.25 -3.84 -1.10
CA LEU A 34 -0.70 -2.83 -2.00
C LEU A 34 0.68 -2.33 -1.51
N ARG A 35 0.89 -2.19 -0.20
CA ARG A 35 2.20 -1.84 0.39
C ARG A 35 3.24 -2.93 0.09
N HIS A 36 2.88 -4.20 0.17
CA HIS A 36 3.80 -5.28 -0.22
C HIS A 36 4.10 -5.26 -1.72
N LYS A 37 3.10 -4.98 -2.56
CA LYS A 37 3.32 -4.81 -4.00
C LYS A 37 4.30 -3.70 -4.34
N ARG A 38 4.21 -2.56 -3.66
CA ARG A 38 5.18 -1.47 -3.79
C ARG A 38 6.62 -1.91 -3.47
N LYS A 39 6.80 -2.85 -2.54
CA LYS A 39 8.11 -3.42 -2.18
C LYS A 39 8.64 -4.44 -3.20
N GLY A 40 7.90 -4.72 -4.27
CA GLY A 40 8.29 -5.68 -5.31
C GLY A 40 7.93 -7.14 -4.99
N TRP A 41 7.11 -7.40 -3.97
CA TRP A 41 6.78 -8.76 -3.57
C TRP A 41 5.86 -9.46 -4.57
N LEU A 42 6.10 -10.75 -4.75
CA LEU A 42 5.28 -11.65 -5.55
C LEU A 42 4.02 -12.03 -4.76
N SER A 43 2.92 -12.29 -5.46
CA SER A 43 1.64 -12.62 -4.82
C SER A 43 1.72 -13.88 -3.93
N LYS A 44 2.62 -14.82 -4.25
CA LYS A 44 2.91 -16.01 -3.43
C LYS A 44 3.63 -15.66 -2.12
N GLU A 45 4.51 -14.67 -2.12
CA GLU A 45 5.25 -14.21 -0.94
C GLU A 45 4.31 -13.43 -0.01
N ILE A 46 3.47 -12.59 -0.59
CA ILE A 46 2.40 -11.89 0.13
C ILE A 46 1.46 -12.90 0.80
N ALA A 47 1.04 -13.94 0.07
CA ALA A 47 0.19 -14.99 0.61
C ALA A 47 0.85 -15.72 1.79
N ALA A 48 2.15 -16.02 1.68
CA ALA A 48 2.92 -16.65 2.76
C ALA A 48 3.00 -15.76 4.01
N VAL A 49 3.30 -14.47 3.85
CA VAL A 49 3.43 -13.54 4.98
C VAL A 49 2.10 -13.20 5.62
N MET A 50 1.05 -13.01 4.82
CA MET A 50 -0.31 -12.76 5.32
C MET A 50 -1.04 -14.04 5.78
N LYS A 51 -0.39 -15.22 5.67
CA LYS A 51 -0.96 -16.54 6.01
C LYS A 51 -2.32 -16.79 5.35
N CYS A 52 -2.44 -16.44 4.08
CA CYS A 52 -3.67 -16.61 3.29
C CYS A 52 -3.41 -17.35 1.98
N LYS A 53 -4.48 -17.71 1.25
CA LYS A 53 -4.35 -18.40 -0.04
C LYS A 53 -3.89 -17.42 -1.12
N LEU A 54 -3.14 -17.91 -2.11
CA LEU A 54 -2.77 -17.11 -3.29
C LEU A 54 -4.00 -16.49 -3.99
N ALA A 55 -5.08 -17.25 -4.10
CA ALA A 55 -6.36 -16.79 -4.66
C ALA A 55 -6.99 -15.62 -3.87
N THR A 56 -6.73 -15.55 -2.56
CA THR A 56 -7.17 -14.43 -1.71
C THR A 56 -6.40 -13.17 -2.06
N VAL A 57 -5.06 -13.25 -2.20
CA VAL A 57 -4.23 -12.12 -2.62
C VAL A 57 -4.61 -11.62 -4.02
N THR A 58 -4.84 -12.53 -4.97
CA THR A 58 -5.27 -12.11 -6.33
C THR A 58 -6.65 -11.45 -6.32
N SER A 59 -7.56 -11.88 -5.44
CA SER A 59 -8.86 -11.24 -5.26
C SER A 59 -8.73 -9.85 -4.63
N HIS A 60 -7.86 -9.69 -3.62
CA HIS A 60 -7.53 -8.38 -3.06
C HIS A 60 -6.98 -7.44 -4.13
N LEU A 61 -6.03 -7.90 -4.96
CA LEU A 61 -5.47 -7.09 -6.06
C LEU A 61 -6.55 -6.65 -7.06
N ARG A 62 -7.47 -7.54 -7.44
CA ARG A 62 -8.59 -7.19 -8.32
C ARG A 62 -9.48 -6.11 -7.70
N ASN A 63 -9.79 -6.23 -6.41
CA ASN A 63 -10.60 -5.24 -5.71
C ASN A 63 -9.86 -3.90 -5.59
N ILE A 64 -8.57 -3.92 -5.28
CA ILE A 64 -7.72 -2.72 -5.24
C ILE A 64 -7.77 -2.00 -6.59
N TYR A 65 -7.52 -2.71 -7.69
CA TYR A 65 -7.52 -2.11 -9.02
C TYR A 65 -8.89 -1.54 -9.39
N ARG A 66 -9.98 -2.25 -9.08
CA ARG A 66 -11.34 -1.77 -9.27
C ARG A 66 -11.63 -0.50 -8.47
N LYS A 67 -11.22 -0.46 -7.20
CA LYS A 67 -11.45 0.69 -6.30
C LYS A 67 -10.64 1.92 -6.70
N LEU A 68 -9.40 1.71 -7.17
CA LEU A 68 -8.52 2.78 -7.64
C LEU A 68 -8.82 3.21 -9.08
N GLY A 69 -9.63 2.47 -9.83
CA GLY A 69 -9.92 2.76 -11.24
C GLY A 69 -8.73 2.57 -12.18
N VAL A 70 -7.82 1.66 -11.84
CA VAL A 70 -6.57 1.40 -12.57
C VAL A 70 -6.55 -0.02 -13.14
N ASN A 71 -5.74 -0.26 -14.16
CA ASN A 71 -5.72 -1.55 -14.86
C ASN A 71 -4.52 -2.42 -14.50
N ASN A 72 -3.47 -1.84 -13.90
CA ASN A 72 -2.25 -2.57 -13.59
C ASN A 72 -1.59 -2.15 -12.27
N GLN A 73 -0.63 -2.97 -11.85
CA GLN A 73 0.12 -2.79 -10.61
C GLN A 73 0.90 -1.47 -10.59
N MET A 74 1.49 -1.08 -11.72
CA MET A 74 2.34 0.11 -11.80
C MET A 74 1.53 1.39 -11.65
N GLU A 75 0.37 1.48 -12.31
CA GLU A 75 -0.59 2.57 -12.15
C GLU A 75 -1.07 2.68 -10.70
N ALA A 76 -1.44 1.56 -10.09
CA ALA A 76 -1.85 1.53 -8.68
C ALA A 76 -0.73 2.05 -7.75
N ILE A 77 0.52 1.63 -7.99
CA ILE A 77 1.67 2.08 -7.21
C ILE A 77 1.95 3.55 -7.45
N TYR A 78 1.93 4.03 -8.70
CA TYR A 78 2.20 5.43 -9.03
C TYR A 78 1.15 6.37 -8.44
N LEU A 79 -0.14 5.98 -8.51
CA LEU A 79 -1.24 6.76 -7.96
C LEU A 79 -1.13 6.94 -6.44
N VAL A 80 -0.74 5.88 -5.72
CA VAL A 80 -0.68 5.88 -4.24
C VAL A 80 0.68 6.30 -3.70
N PHE A 81 1.75 6.02 -4.45
CA PHE A 81 3.14 6.27 -4.07
C PHE A 81 3.88 6.99 -5.21
N PRO A 82 3.50 8.23 -5.52
CA PRO A 82 4.16 8.99 -6.56
C PRO A 82 5.66 9.14 -6.27
N PRO A 83 6.53 9.02 -7.27
CA PRO A 83 7.95 9.25 -7.11
C PRO A 83 8.18 10.71 -6.66
N SER A 84 9.15 10.90 -5.76
CA SER A 84 9.43 12.20 -5.16
C SER A 84 10.26 13.13 -6.05
N TRP A 85 10.74 12.66 -7.20
CA TRP A 85 11.48 13.50 -8.14
C TRP A 85 10.49 14.19 -9.08
N LYS A 86 10.57 15.51 -9.11
CA LYS A 86 9.97 16.41 -10.08
C LYS A 86 11.02 17.42 -10.50
#